data_AF-A0A8X6XXX5-F1
#
_entry.id   AF-A0A8X6XXX5-F1
#
_cell.length_a   1.000
_cell.length_b   1.000
_cell.length_c   1.000
_cell.angle_alpha   90.00
_cell.angle_beta   90.00
_cell.angle_gamma   90.00
#
_symmetry.space_group_name_H-M   'P 1'
#
loop_
_entity.id
_entity.type
_entity.pdbx_description
1 polymer ?
#
loop_
_entity_poly.entity_id
_entity_poly.type
_entity_poly.pdbx_seq_one_letter_code
_entity_poly.pdbx_strand_id
1 'polypeptide(L)'
;MDALKLRRTPLRTAFTKAVNHLQEIIENDPVDMNAVETAFEQLKVKSAKLKEVEDAVLELMIESNCTQEAYNIEFEAIEGYAEKMIAWQVRVKNIMKTDAL
;
A
#
# COMPACT_ATOMS: atom_id res chain seq x y z
N MET A 1 -3.29 21.44 -4.14
CA MET A 1 -3.94 20.31 -3.45
C MET A 1 -4.74 19.40 -4.40
N ASP A 2 -5.57 19.95 -5.29
CA ASP A 2 -6.48 19.15 -6.14
C ASP A 2 -5.78 18.21 -7.12
N ALA A 3 -4.66 18.63 -7.72
CA ALA A 3 -3.87 17.77 -8.60
C ALA A 3 -3.25 16.55 -7.89
N LEU A 4 -2.83 16.71 -6.62
CA LEU A 4 -2.30 15.60 -5.82
C LEU A 4 -3.43 14.68 -5.35
N LYS A 5 -4.57 15.24 -4.94
CA LYS A 5 -5.78 14.46 -4.64
C LYS A 5 -6.23 13.63 -5.85
N LEU A 6 -6.17 14.20 -7.06
CA LEU A 6 -6.47 13.51 -8.32
C LEU A 6 -5.51 12.36 -8.61
N ARG A 7 -4.21 12.51 -8.29
CA ARG A 7 -3.20 11.44 -8.44
C ARG A 7 -3.30 10.38 -7.36
N ARG A 8 -3.72 10.74 -6.14
CA ARG A 8 -3.79 9.85 -4.98
C ARG A 8 -4.86 8.76 -5.13
N THR A 9 -6.06 9.13 -5.58
CA THR A 9 -7.17 8.19 -5.76
C THR A 9 -6.81 6.97 -6.61
N PRO A 10 -6.29 7.11 -7.85
CA PRO A 10 -5.92 5.95 -8.66
C PRO A 10 -4.77 5.15 -8.05
N LEU A 11 -3.86 5.76 -7.30
CA LEU A 11 -2.78 5.04 -6.59
C LEU A 11 -3.33 4.20 -5.43
N ARG A 12 -4.24 4.74 -4.62
CA ARG A 12 -4.94 3.98 -3.56
C ARG A 12 -5.73 2.81 -4.16
N THR A 13 -6.43 3.03 -5.27
CA THR A 13 -7.12 1.95 -6.00
C THR A 13 -6.13 0.90 -6.52
N ALA A 14 -5.01 1.32 -7.10
CA ALA A 14 -4.00 0.41 -7.63
C ALA A 14 -3.33 -0.43 -6.52
N PHE A 15 -3.05 0.18 -5.36
CA PHE A 15 -2.55 -0.53 -4.18
C PHE A 15 -3.56 -1.57 -3.70
N THR A 16 -4.82 -1.18 -3.49
CA THR A 16 -5.87 -2.11 -3.04
C THR A 16 -6.07 -3.26 -4.02
N LYS A 17 -6.07 -3.00 -5.33
CA LYS A 17 -6.15 -4.06 -6.35
C LYS A 17 -4.95 -5.01 -6.29
N ALA A 18 -3.73 -4.50 -6.09
CA ALA A 18 -2.54 -5.34 -5.97
C ALA A 18 -2.56 -6.19 -4.70
N VAL A 19 -3.07 -5.65 -3.58
CA VAL A 19 -3.30 -6.43 -2.36
C VAL A 19 -4.29 -7.57 -2.61
N ASN A 20 -5.45 -7.26 -3.21
CA ASN A 20 -6.47 -8.28 -3.45
C ASN A 20 -5.96 -9.36 -4.40
N HIS A 21 -5.22 -8.97 -5.45
CA HIS A 21 -4.61 -9.92 -6.37
C HIS A 21 -3.58 -10.82 -5.68
N LEU A 22 -2.71 -10.27 -4.83
CA LEU A 22 -1.76 -11.06 -4.04
C LEU A 22 -2.50 -12.01 -3.09
N GLN A 23 -3.61 -11.58 -2.50
CA GLN A 23 -4.45 -12.41 -1.66
C GLN A 23 -5.03 -13.60 -2.43
N GLU A 24 -5.61 -13.36 -3.61
CA GLU A 24 -6.15 -14.41 -4.49
C GLU A 24 -5.08 -15.45 -4.83
N ILE A 25 -3.86 -15.02 -5.17
CA ILE A 25 -2.76 -15.95 -5.49
C ILE A 25 -2.41 -16.84 -4.29
N ILE A 26 -2.36 -16.27 -3.08
CA ILE A 26 -2.01 -16.99 -1.85
C ILE A 26 -3.11 -17.95 -1.40
N GLU A 27 -4.36 -17.68 -1.79
CA GLU A 27 -5.52 -18.54 -1.47
C GLU A 27 -5.71 -19.67 -2.48
N ASN A 28 -4.96 -19.69 -3.59
CA ASN A 28 -4.97 -20.80 -4.54
C ASN A 28 -4.36 -22.07 -3.94
N ASP A 29 -4.80 -23.23 -4.43
CA ASP A 29 -4.25 -24.54 -4.09
C ASP A 29 -3.98 -25.35 -5.39
N PRO A 30 -2.71 -25.64 -5.72
CA PRO A 30 -1.49 -25.24 -5.01
C PRO A 30 -1.17 -23.74 -5.19
N VAL A 31 -0.47 -23.17 -4.21
CA VAL A 31 0.01 -21.78 -4.27
C VAL A 31 1.14 -21.67 -5.31
N ASP A 32 1.00 -20.75 -6.27
CA ASP A 32 2.07 -20.42 -7.22
C ASP A 32 3.05 -19.40 -6.60
N MET A 33 4.18 -19.90 -6.11
CA MET A 33 5.18 -19.09 -5.42
C MET A 33 5.85 -18.03 -6.31
N ASN A 34 5.99 -18.30 -7.62
CA ASN A 34 6.53 -17.30 -8.56
C ASN A 34 5.51 -16.17 -8.77
N ALA A 35 4.21 -16.50 -8.82
CA ALA A 35 3.16 -15.52 -8.88
C ALA A 35 3.09 -14.70 -7.58
N VAL A 36 3.29 -15.31 -6.40
CA VAL A 36 3.37 -14.61 -5.11
C VAL A 36 4.50 -13.58 -5.13
N GLU A 37 5.72 -13.99 -5.51
CA GLU A 37 6.87 -13.10 -5.57
C GLU A 37 6.62 -11.93 -6.54
N THR A 38 6.14 -12.23 -7.74
CA THR A 38 5.84 -11.23 -8.77
C THR A 38 4.79 -10.22 -8.30
N ALA A 39 3.67 -10.70 -7.74
CA ALA A 39 2.60 -9.84 -7.25
C ALA A 39 3.05 -8.98 -6.05
N PHE A 40 3.91 -9.52 -5.21
CA PHE A 40 4.48 -8.79 -4.08
C PHE A 40 5.46 -7.69 -4.49
N GLU A 41 6.32 -7.93 -5.48
CA GLU A 41 7.17 -6.87 -6.06
C GLU A 41 6.33 -5.76 -6.71
N GLN A 42 5.25 -6.12 -7.41
CA GLN A 42 4.32 -5.13 -7.94
C GLN A 42 3.64 -4.32 -6.84
N LEU A 43 3.27 -4.95 -5.72
CA LEU A 43 2.70 -4.27 -4.55
C LEU A 43 3.70 -3.28 -3.94
N LYS A 44 4.98 -3.65 -3.79
CA LYS A 44 6.05 -2.74 -3.32
C LYS A 44 6.16 -1.50 -4.19
N VAL A 45 6.22 -1.67 -5.52
CA VAL A 45 6.31 -0.55 -6.47
C VAL A 45 5.11 0.39 -6.34
N LYS A 46 3.89 -0.15 -6.20
CA LYS A 46 2.68 0.67 -6.04
C LYS A 46 2.63 1.36 -4.68
N SER A 47 3.05 0.69 -3.62
CA SER A 47 3.14 1.24 -2.26
C SER A 47 4.12 2.42 -2.21
N ALA A 48 5.31 2.29 -2.82
CA ALA A 48 6.29 3.37 -2.88
C ALA A 48 5.73 4.62 -3.60
N LYS A 49 5.06 4.44 -4.74
CA LYS A 49 4.41 5.54 -5.48
C LYS A 49 3.28 6.19 -4.69
N LEU A 50 2.51 5.39 -3.95
CA LEU A 50 1.44 5.90 -3.10
C LEU A 50 2.03 6.74 -1.96
N LYS A 51 3.06 6.23 -1.28
CA LYS A 51 3.74 6.93 -0.19
C LYS A 51 4.26 8.31 -0.61
N GLU A 52 4.93 8.39 -1.75
CA GLU A 52 5.43 9.67 -2.29
C GLU A 52 4.32 10.72 -2.43
N VAL A 53 3.15 10.32 -2.95
CA VAL A 53 2.01 11.24 -3.10
C VAL A 53 1.35 11.55 -1.76
N GLU A 54 1.30 10.60 -0.84
CA GLU A 54 0.70 10.78 0.49
C GLU A 54 1.54 11.71 1.38
N ASP A 55 2.87 11.56 1.38
CA ASP A 55 3.81 12.48 2.04
C ASP A 55 3.62 13.91 1.51
N ALA A 56 3.57 14.08 0.19
CA ALA A 56 3.36 15.38 -0.44
C ALA A 56 1.99 16.01 -0.12
N VAL A 57 0.95 15.21 0.15
CA VAL A 57 -0.34 15.75 0.61
C VAL A 57 -0.22 16.26 2.05
N LEU A 58 0.44 15.53 2.95
CA LEU A 58 0.63 15.96 4.34
C LEU A 58 1.44 17.26 4.41
N GLU A 59 2.51 17.38 3.62
CA GLU A 59 3.30 18.61 3.50
C GLU A 59 2.42 19.80 3.06
N LEU A 60 1.65 19.64 1.97
CA LEU A 60 0.75 20.70 1.51
C LEU A 60 -0.32 21.08 2.55
N MET A 61 -0.79 20.13 3.36
CA MET A 61 -1.76 20.40 4.43
C MET A 61 -1.17 21.29 5.51
N ILE A 62 0.10 21.06 5.86
CA ILE A 62 0.86 21.93 6.78
C ILE A 62 1.03 23.31 6.16
N GLU A 63 1.50 23.39 4.91
CA GLU A 63 1.68 24.67 4.20
C GLU A 63 0.38 25.48 4.06
N SER A 64 -0.75 24.79 3.94
CA SER A 64 -2.08 25.41 3.84
C SER A 64 -2.69 25.79 5.20
N ASN A 65 -1.95 25.66 6.31
CA ASN A 65 -2.43 25.88 7.68
C ASN A 65 -3.74 25.14 7.97
N CYS A 66 -3.83 23.86 7.59
CA CYS A 66 -4.98 23.04 7.94
C CYS A 66 -5.14 22.92 9.47
N THR A 67 -6.34 22.52 9.91
CA THR A 67 -6.56 22.24 11.34
C THR A 67 -5.83 20.97 11.75
N GLN A 68 -5.42 20.89 13.02
CA GLN A 68 -4.81 19.68 13.58
C GLN A 68 -5.72 18.46 13.41
N GLU A 69 -7.03 18.63 13.59
CA GLU A 69 -8.02 17.58 13.39
C GLU A 69 -8.03 17.06 11.95
N ALA A 70 -8.05 17.96 10.96
CA ALA A 70 -7.99 17.57 9.55
C ALA A 70 -6.69 16.84 9.20
N TYR A 71 -5.55 17.31 9.74
CA TYR A 71 -4.27 16.67 9.58
C TYR A 71 -4.26 15.24 10.16
N ASN A 72 -4.73 15.07 11.39
CA ASN A 72 -4.74 13.77 12.06
C ASN A 72 -5.60 12.75 11.30
N ILE A 73 -6.79 13.15 10.82
CA ILE A 73 -7.65 12.28 10.02
C ILE A 73 -6.93 11.80 8.75
N GLU A 74 -6.25 12.70 8.04
CA GLU A 74 -5.52 12.31 6.83
C GLU A 74 -4.27 11.48 7.16
N PHE A 75 -3.55 11.81 8.21
CA PHE A 75 -2.39 11.06 8.67
C PHE A 75 -2.76 9.61 9.03
N GLU A 76 -3.82 9.40 9.83
CA GLU A 76 -4.32 8.07 10.18
C GLU A 76 -4.75 7.28 8.93
N ALA A 77 -5.40 7.96 7.96
CA ALA A 77 -5.79 7.32 6.71
C ALA A 77 -4.57 6.86 5.88
N ILE A 78 -3.48 7.61 5.89
CA ILE A 78 -2.21 7.28 5.21
C ILE A 78 -1.50 6.13 5.94
N GLU A 79 -1.39 6.20 7.27
CA GLU A 79 -0.77 5.14 8.09
C GLU A 79 -1.45 3.79 7.88
N GLY A 80 -2.78 3.76 7.71
CA GLY A 80 -3.50 2.52 7.40
C GLY A 80 -3.02 1.80 6.13
N TYR A 81 -2.51 2.51 5.12
CA TYR A 81 -1.90 1.88 3.93
C TYR A 81 -0.50 1.34 4.23
N ALA A 82 0.28 2.05 5.05
CA ALA A 82 1.60 1.62 5.49
C ALA A 82 1.52 0.35 6.37
N GLU A 83 0.64 0.34 7.36
CA GLU A 83 0.34 -0.83 8.20
C GLU A 83 -0.07 -2.04 7.36
N LYS A 84 -0.96 -1.82 6.37
CA LYS A 84 -1.39 -2.88 5.45
C LYS A 84 -0.22 -3.43 4.64
N MET A 85 0.68 -2.58 4.15
CA MET A 85 1.88 -3.03 3.44
C MET A 85 2.78 -3.89 4.36
N ILE A 86 3.03 -3.45 5.60
CA ILE A 86 3.83 -4.19 6.58
C ILE A 86 3.23 -5.57 6.87
N ALA A 87 1.91 -5.64 7.06
CA ALA A 87 1.22 -6.91 7.27
C ALA A 87 1.44 -7.90 6.10
N TRP A 88 1.36 -7.41 4.86
CA TRP A 88 1.66 -8.21 3.67
C TRP A 88 3.13 -8.61 3.55
N GLN A 89 4.07 -7.73 3.93
CA GLN A 89 5.49 -8.08 3.97
C GLN A 89 5.76 -9.25 4.91
N VAL A 90 5.18 -9.22 6.11
CA VAL A 90 5.32 -10.31 7.08
C VAL A 90 4.66 -11.59 6.56
N ARG A 91 3.45 -11.50 6.01
CA ARG A 91 2.71 -12.66 5.48
C ARG A 91 3.47 -13.35 4.35
N VAL A 92 3.91 -12.61 3.33
CA VAL A 92 4.67 -13.18 2.20
C VAL A 92 6.00 -13.78 2.67
N LYS A 93 6.72 -13.09 3.57
CA LYS A 93 7.96 -13.62 4.15
C LYS A 93 7.76 -14.96 4.85
N ASN A 94 6.63 -15.15 5.53
CA ASN A 94 6.33 -16.41 6.21
C ASN A 94 5.99 -17.53 5.22
N ILE A 95 5.19 -17.24 4.18
CA ILE A 95 4.84 -18.22 3.14
C ILE A 95 6.09 -18.70 2.40
N MET A 96 6.97 -17.76 2.00
CA MET A 96 8.23 -18.08 1.31
C MET A 96 9.21 -18.89 2.16
N LYS A 97 9.14 -18.78 3.50
CA LYS A 97 9.94 -19.62 4.39
C LYS A 97 9.43 -21.06 4.46
N THR A 98 8.12 -21.26 4.34
CA THR A 98 7.50 -22.59 4.40
C THR A 98 7.76 -23.40 3.13
N ASP A 99 7.83 -22.74 1.97
CA ASP A 99 8.16 -23.38 0.69
C ASP A 99 9.64 -23.84 0.58
N ALA A 100 10.53 -23.21 1.35
CA ALA A 100 11.96 -23.54 1.37
C ALA A 100 12.34 -24.75 2.26
N LEU A 101 11.36 -25.43 2.87
CA LEU A 101 11.51 -26.57 3.78
C LEU A 101 10.92 -27.85 3.19
#